data_AF-K0VU80-F1
#
_entry.id   AF-K0VU80-F1
#
_cell.length_a   1.000
_cell.length_b   1.000
_cell.length_c   1.000
_cell.angle_alpha   90.00
_cell.angle_beta   90.00
_cell.angle_gamma   90.00
#
_symmetry.space_group_name_H-M   'P 1'
#
loop_
_entity.id
_entity.type
_entity.pdbx_description
1 polymer ?
#
loop_
_entity_poly.entity_id
_entity_poly.type
_entity_poly.pdbx_seq_one_letter_code
_entity_poly.pdbx_strand_id
1 'polypeptide(L)'
;MAEDVESRAVELDIRGKKRIFDVDDPVLPDWVEENTLESGDFPYKKKLGEEDYLEQLEKLQVELVKVQFWLQATGKRVMALFEGRDAAGKGGAISASSAHMNPRLARVVALTKPTEREQGQWYFQRYIAQFPTSGEFVLFDRSWYNRAGVEPVMGFCTPQQYEDFLKQAPQLEKIIAHEGIFFFKFYLDIGREMQLKRFHDRRHDPLKVWKLSSMDIAALTKWGDYSDKRNRMLKE
;
A
#
# COMPACT_ATOMS: atom_id res chain seq x y z
N MET A 1 -23.21 25.69 11.14
CA MET A 1 -22.10 26.64 11.17
C MET A 1 -20.88 25.85 10.76
N ALA A 2 -20.42 26.01 9.52
CA ALA A 2 -19.18 25.38 9.09
C ALA A 2 -18.07 26.11 9.84
N GLU A 3 -17.41 25.42 10.76
CA GLU A 3 -16.19 25.93 11.37
C GLU A 3 -15.20 26.22 10.24
N ASP A 4 -14.58 27.40 10.25
CA ASP A 4 -13.45 27.73 9.39
C ASP A 4 -12.39 26.65 9.60
N VAL A 5 -12.35 25.67 8.70
CA VAL A 5 -11.30 24.66 8.69
C VAL A 5 -10.05 25.41 8.24
N GLU A 6 -9.15 25.65 9.18
CA GLU A 6 -7.84 26.24 8.93
C GLU A 6 -7.19 25.53 7.74
N SER A 7 -6.90 26.28 6.66
CA SER A 7 -6.35 25.73 5.41
C SER A 7 -5.10 24.90 5.70
N ARG A 8 -5.08 23.66 5.20
CA ARG A 8 -3.94 22.74 5.35
C ARG A 8 -3.02 22.76 4.14
N ALA A 9 -2.89 23.94 3.52
CA ALA A 9 -2.01 24.15 2.40
C ALA A 9 -0.55 23.81 2.74
N VAL A 10 0.12 23.14 1.81
CA VAL A 10 1.54 22.77 1.92
C VAL A 10 2.33 23.33 0.74
N GLU A 11 3.52 23.86 1.03
CA GLU A 11 4.51 24.19 0.01
C GLU A 11 5.31 22.93 -0.36
N LEU A 12 5.36 22.62 -1.65
CA LEU A 12 6.00 21.43 -2.22
C LEU A 12 7.02 21.85 -3.27
N ASP A 13 8.20 21.22 -3.26
CA ASP A 13 9.14 21.30 -4.39
C ASP A 13 8.79 20.23 -5.43
N ILE A 14 8.29 20.64 -6.60
CA ILE A 14 7.97 19.76 -7.72
C ILE A 14 8.97 20.02 -8.85
N ARG A 15 9.97 19.13 -8.96
CA ARG A 15 11.02 19.19 -10.00
C ARG A 15 11.78 20.53 -10.00
N GLY A 16 12.12 21.05 -8.82
CA GLY A 16 12.84 22.32 -8.64
C GLY A 16 11.95 23.56 -8.65
N LYS A 17 10.62 23.40 -8.73
CA LYS A 17 9.66 24.51 -8.69
C LYS A 17 8.83 24.42 -7.41
N LYS A 18 8.83 25.50 -6.63
CA LYS A 18 7.92 25.65 -5.49
C LYS A 18 6.48 25.74 -5.99
N ARG A 19 5.62 24.88 -5.45
CA ARG A 19 4.18 24.82 -5.72
C ARG A 19 3.44 24.80 -4.39
N ILE A 20 2.26 25.40 -4.36
CA ILE A 20 1.35 25.30 -3.23
C ILE A 20 0.28 24.29 -3.61
N PHE A 21 -0.01 23.37 -2.69
CA PHE A 21 -1.11 22.43 -2.79
C PHE A 21 -1.95 22.53 -1.53
N ASP A 22 -3.22 22.88 -1.68
CA ASP A 22 -4.21 22.78 -0.61
C ASP A 22 -5.13 21.60 -0.90
N VAL A 23 -5.17 20.65 0.03
CA VAL A 23 -6.03 19.47 -0.10
C VAL A 23 -7.49 19.79 0.18
N ASP A 24 -7.77 20.90 0.88
CA ASP A 24 -9.12 21.34 1.23
C ASP A 24 -9.76 22.23 0.17
N ASP A 25 -8.96 22.78 -0.77
CA ASP A 25 -9.47 23.52 -1.92
C ASP A 25 -10.17 22.54 -2.88
N PRO A 26 -11.48 22.71 -3.18
CA PRO A 26 -12.21 21.83 -4.08
C PRO A 26 -11.76 21.91 -5.54
N VAL A 27 -10.94 22.91 -5.89
CA VAL A 27 -10.39 23.07 -7.23
C VAL A 27 -8.98 22.49 -7.26
N LEU A 28 -8.83 21.36 -7.95
CA LEU A 28 -7.50 20.77 -8.15
C LEU A 28 -6.66 21.67 -9.07
N PRO A 29 -5.42 22.03 -8.69
CA PRO A 29 -4.57 22.88 -9.53
C PRO A 29 -4.21 22.24 -10.88
N ASP A 30 -4.17 23.03 -11.96
CA ASP A 30 -3.86 22.56 -13.33
C ASP A 30 -2.54 21.78 -13.40
N TRP A 31 -1.51 22.25 -12.68
CA TRP A 31 -0.21 21.60 -12.67
C TRP A 31 -0.24 20.18 -12.11
N VAL A 32 -1.24 19.83 -11.28
CA VAL A 32 -1.48 18.47 -10.81
C VAL A 32 -2.27 17.70 -11.86
N GLU A 33 -3.42 18.22 -12.31
CA GLU A 33 -4.32 17.52 -13.23
C GLU A 33 -3.61 17.17 -14.55
N GLU A 34 -2.92 18.12 -15.17
CA GLU A 34 -2.22 17.95 -16.45
C GLU A 34 -1.08 16.93 -16.39
N ASN A 35 -0.43 16.79 -15.23
CA ASN A 35 0.76 15.93 -15.06
C ASN A 35 0.45 14.61 -14.33
N THR A 36 -0.81 14.34 -13.98
CA THR A 36 -1.16 13.21 -13.13
C THR A 36 -0.79 11.88 -13.77
N LEU A 37 -1.23 11.62 -15.00
CA LEU A 37 -1.03 10.29 -15.62
C LEU A 37 0.43 10.05 -16.01
N GLU A 38 1.12 11.08 -16.49
CA GLU A 38 2.51 10.99 -16.94
C GLU A 38 3.52 11.00 -15.78
N SER A 39 3.09 11.39 -14.56
CA SER A 39 3.96 11.38 -13.39
C SER A 39 4.49 9.98 -13.05
N GLY A 40 5.79 9.89 -12.74
CA GLY A 40 6.44 8.63 -12.39
C GLY A 40 6.79 7.74 -13.59
N ASP A 41 7.06 8.35 -14.74
CA ASP A 41 7.50 7.67 -15.98
C ASP A 41 6.49 6.62 -16.49
N PHE A 42 5.18 6.94 -16.39
CA PHE A 42 4.13 6.01 -16.81
C PHE A 42 4.20 5.77 -18.33
N PRO A 43 4.23 4.50 -18.79
CA PRO A 43 4.56 4.19 -20.18
C PRO A 43 3.42 4.42 -21.17
N TYR A 44 2.20 4.71 -20.71
CA TYR A 44 1.02 4.85 -21.56
C TYR A 44 0.42 6.25 -21.46
N LYS A 45 -0.03 6.80 -22.59
CA LYS A 45 -0.67 8.13 -22.64
C LYS A 45 -2.11 8.15 -22.11
N LYS A 46 -2.74 6.99 -21.96
CA LYS A 46 -4.15 6.85 -21.57
C LYS A 46 -4.30 5.68 -20.62
N LYS A 47 -5.34 5.75 -19.77
CA LYS A 47 -5.77 4.63 -18.92
C LYS A 47 -6.35 3.53 -19.82
N LEU A 48 -6.29 2.28 -19.35
CA LEU A 48 -7.02 1.18 -19.95
C LEU A 48 -8.53 1.51 -19.95
N GLY A 49 -9.23 1.19 -21.03
CA GLY A 49 -10.68 1.34 -21.10
C GLY A 49 -11.37 0.50 -20.03
N GLU A 50 -12.48 1.01 -19.47
CA GLU A 50 -13.17 0.32 -18.38
C GLU A 50 -13.72 -1.05 -18.82
N GLU A 51 -14.30 -1.13 -20.02
CA GLU A 51 -14.82 -2.37 -20.59
C GLU A 51 -13.69 -3.42 -20.79
N ASP A 52 -12.57 -3.02 -21.40
CA ASP A 52 -11.40 -3.88 -21.58
C ASP A 52 -10.82 -4.36 -20.24
N TYR A 53 -10.79 -3.48 -19.24
CA TYR A 53 -10.33 -3.80 -17.89
C TYR A 53 -11.23 -4.84 -17.22
N LEU A 54 -12.55 -4.63 -17.25
CA LEU A 54 -13.51 -5.54 -16.63
C LEU A 54 -13.52 -6.91 -17.30
N GLU A 55 -13.44 -6.96 -18.64
CA GLU A 55 -13.36 -8.23 -19.38
C GLU A 55 -12.10 -9.03 -19.01
N GLN A 56 -10.94 -8.36 -18.91
CA GLN A 56 -9.71 -9.03 -18.50
C GLN A 56 -9.72 -9.45 -17.03
N LEU A 57 -10.27 -8.60 -16.15
CA LEU A 57 -10.38 -8.90 -14.72
C LEU A 57 -11.23 -10.14 -14.48
N GLU A 58 -12.38 -10.27 -15.16
CA GLU A 58 -13.27 -11.43 -15.03
C GLU A 58 -12.52 -12.73 -15.39
N LYS A 59 -11.80 -12.74 -16.51
CA LYS A 59 -10.99 -13.90 -16.93
C LYS A 59 -9.94 -14.27 -15.88
N LEU A 60 -9.25 -13.28 -15.32
CA LEU A 60 -8.25 -13.50 -14.26
C LEU A 60 -8.89 -14.02 -12.96
N GLN A 61 -10.08 -13.54 -12.61
CA GLN A 61 -10.80 -14.00 -11.42
C GLN A 61 -11.29 -15.44 -11.57
N VAL A 62 -11.68 -15.88 -12.78
CA VAL A 62 -11.95 -17.29 -13.08
C VAL A 62 -10.71 -18.15 -12.82
N GLU A 63 -9.52 -17.70 -13.24
CA GLU A 63 -8.28 -18.42 -12.93
C GLU A 63 -7.96 -18.43 -11.43
N LEU A 64 -8.24 -17.35 -10.70
CA LEU A 64 -8.08 -17.30 -9.24
C LEU A 64 -9.00 -18.28 -8.51
N VAL A 65 -10.21 -18.54 -9.02
CA VAL A 65 -11.08 -19.60 -8.51
C VAL A 65 -10.44 -20.97 -8.70
N LYS A 66 -9.85 -21.25 -9.87
CA LYS A 66 -9.12 -22.51 -10.12
C LYS A 66 -7.91 -22.66 -9.19
N VAL A 67 -7.16 -21.57 -8.97
CA VAL A 67 -6.05 -21.52 -8.01
C VAL A 67 -6.56 -21.89 -6.61
N GLN A 68 -7.68 -21.33 -6.16
CA GLN A 68 -8.22 -21.64 -4.85
C GLN A 68 -8.60 -23.12 -4.70
N PHE A 69 -9.24 -23.73 -5.70
CA PHE A 69 -9.52 -25.17 -5.70
C PHE A 69 -8.23 -26.01 -5.63
N TRP A 70 -7.20 -25.61 -6.38
CA TRP A 70 -5.92 -26.28 -6.35
C TRP A 70 -5.21 -26.17 -5.00
N LEU A 71 -5.24 -24.99 -4.35
CA LEU A 71 -4.68 -24.80 -3.01
C LEU A 71 -5.35 -25.75 -2.00
N GLN A 72 -6.67 -25.89 -2.07
CA GLN A 72 -7.42 -26.81 -1.21
C GLN A 72 -7.06 -28.28 -1.45
N ALA A 73 -6.99 -28.69 -2.71
CA ALA A 73 -6.68 -30.07 -3.06
C ALA A 73 -5.24 -30.48 -2.68
N THR A 74 -4.30 -29.54 -2.73
CA THR A 74 -2.86 -29.81 -2.53
C THR A 74 -2.32 -29.42 -1.15
N GLY A 75 -3.10 -28.66 -0.38
CA GLY A 75 -2.66 -28.05 0.87
C GLY A 75 -1.61 -26.95 0.71
N LYS A 76 -1.33 -26.50 -0.53
CA LYS A 76 -0.41 -25.39 -0.79
C LYS A 76 -0.97 -24.08 -0.23
N ARG A 77 -0.07 -23.14 0.05
CA ARG A 77 -0.35 -21.90 0.78
C ARG A 77 0.18 -20.71 0.01
N VAL A 78 -0.58 -19.63 0.01
CA VAL A 78 -0.16 -18.35 -0.62
C VAL A 78 -0.15 -17.24 0.42
N MET A 79 0.86 -16.40 0.34
CA MET A 79 0.93 -15.15 1.06
C MET A 79 1.32 -14.02 0.10
N ALA A 80 0.53 -12.95 0.07
CA ALA A 80 0.72 -11.82 -0.83
C ALA A 80 0.77 -10.50 -0.06
N LEU A 81 1.89 -9.80 -0.13
CA LEU A 81 2.13 -8.53 0.56
C LEU A 81 1.90 -7.38 -0.41
N PHE A 82 1.08 -6.42 0.00
CA PHE A 82 0.82 -5.21 -0.76
C PHE A 82 1.39 -4.02 -0.01
N GLU A 83 2.51 -3.53 -0.52
CA GLU A 83 3.16 -2.28 -0.11
C GLU A 83 3.10 -1.28 -1.25
N GLY A 84 3.52 -0.04 -0.97
CA GLY A 84 3.50 1.01 -1.98
C GLY A 84 3.17 2.36 -1.38
N ARG A 85 3.27 3.39 -2.23
CA ARG A 85 2.94 4.76 -1.84
C ARG A 85 1.51 4.87 -1.30
N ASP A 86 1.31 5.86 -0.45
CA ASP A 86 -0.05 6.18 -0.03
C ASP A 86 -0.87 6.64 -1.23
N ALA A 87 -2.12 6.19 -1.24
CA ALA A 87 -3.01 6.27 -2.38
C ALA A 87 -2.63 5.48 -3.65
N ALA A 88 -1.61 4.62 -3.64
CA ALA A 88 -1.20 3.84 -4.84
C ALA A 88 -2.22 2.79 -5.32
N GLY A 89 -3.14 2.34 -4.47
CA GLY A 89 -4.21 1.41 -4.86
C GLY A 89 -4.13 0.01 -4.27
N LYS A 90 -3.34 -0.19 -3.20
CA LYS A 90 -3.18 -1.47 -2.48
C LYS A 90 -4.51 -2.19 -2.20
N GLY A 91 -5.41 -1.55 -1.47
CA GLY A 91 -6.72 -2.13 -1.15
C GLY A 91 -7.60 -2.42 -2.37
N GLY A 92 -7.46 -1.66 -3.46
CA GLY A 92 -8.16 -1.92 -4.72
C GLY A 92 -7.66 -3.19 -5.41
N ALA A 93 -6.33 -3.38 -5.45
CA ALA A 93 -5.72 -4.59 -5.96
C ALA A 93 -6.09 -5.82 -5.11
N ILE A 94 -6.08 -5.69 -3.78
CA ILE A 94 -6.53 -6.75 -2.86
C ILE A 94 -7.99 -7.11 -3.13
N SER A 95 -8.87 -6.10 -3.23
CA SER A 95 -10.30 -6.32 -3.48
C SER A 95 -10.53 -7.01 -4.82
N ALA A 96 -9.83 -6.61 -5.88
CA ALA A 96 -9.91 -7.24 -7.19
C ALA A 96 -9.49 -8.72 -7.15
N SER A 97 -8.44 -9.05 -6.38
CA SER A 97 -7.95 -10.42 -6.21
C SER A 97 -8.90 -11.29 -5.39
N SER A 98 -9.47 -10.77 -4.31
CA SER A 98 -10.28 -11.57 -3.37
C SER A 98 -11.79 -11.55 -3.65
N ALA A 99 -12.28 -10.72 -4.59
CA ALA A 99 -13.70 -10.50 -4.86
C ALA A 99 -14.53 -11.80 -5.03
N HIS A 100 -13.98 -12.80 -5.71
CA HIS A 100 -14.66 -14.07 -6.00
C HIS A 100 -13.98 -15.28 -5.34
N MET A 101 -13.17 -15.05 -4.31
CA MET A 101 -12.57 -16.13 -3.52
C MET A 101 -13.45 -16.48 -2.31
N ASN A 102 -13.45 -17.76 -1.92
CA ASN A 102 -14.10 -18.20 -0.69
C ASN A 102 -13.46 -17.53 0.55
N PRO A 103 -14.20 -16.73 1.34
CA PRO A 103 -13.66 -15.96 2.46
C PRO A 103 -13.19 -16.82 3.65
N ARG A 104 -13.54 -18.12 3.68
CA ARG A 104 -13.02 -19.05 4.69
C ARG A 104 -11.58 -19.50 4.41
N LEU A 105 -11.12 -19.30 3.17
CA LEU A 105 -9.84 -19.78 2.65
C LEU A 105 -8.96 -18.65 2.15
N ALA A 106 -9.55 -17.53 1.74
CA ALA A 106 -8.86 -16.32 1.38
C ALA A 106 -9.21 -15.21 2.38
N ARG A 107 -8.22 -14.67 3.08
CA ARG A 107 -8.43 -13.62 4.08
C ARG A 107 -7.44 -12.48 3.96
N VAL A 108 -7.90 -11.28 4.31
CA VAL A 108 -7.11 -10.06 4.30
C VAL A 108 -6.66 -9.74 5.73
N VAL A 109 -5.38 -9.47 5.89
CA VAL A 109 -4.75 -9.01 7.12
C VAL A 109 -4.49 -7.52 7.00
N ALA A 110 -5.17 -6.73 7.84
CA ALA A 110 -5.02 -5.27 7.92
C ALA A 110 -4.87 -4.89 9.40
N LEU A 111 -3.66 -5.09 9.95
CA LEU A 111 -3.41 -4.87 11.38
C LEU A 111 -3.35 -3.36 11.69
N THR A 112 -3.92 -2.96 12.82
CA THR A 112 -3.80 -1.59 13.35
C THR A 112 -2.41 -1.32 13.92
N LYS A 113 -2.16 -0.09 14.40
CA LYS A 113 -0.95 0.25 15.16
C LYS A 113 -0.71 -0.76 16.31
N PRO A 114 0.55 -1.11 16.61
CA PRO A 114 0.85 -2.09 17.65
C PRO A 114 0.44 -1.58 19.04
N THR A 115 -0.15 -2.47 19.83
CA THR A 115 -0.41 -2.25 21.26
C THR A 115 0.91 -2.16 22.04
N GLU A 116 0.88 -1.63 23.26
CA GLU A 116 2.06 -1.56 24.14
C GLU A 116 2.73 -2.94 24.32
N ARG A 117 1.92 -3.99 24.50
CA ARG A 117 2.41 -5.36 24.59
C ARG A 117 3.09 -5.83 23.30
N GLU A 118 2.51 -5.53 22.14
CA GLU A 118 3.10 -5.88 20.84
C GLU A 118 4.38 -5.10 20.53
N GLN A 119 4.51 -3.87 21.05
CA GLN A 119 5.74 -3.08 20.93
C GLN A 119 6.90 -3.69 21.73
N GLY A 120 6.60 -4.37 22.84
CA GLY A 120 7.57 -5.13 23.63
C GLY A 120 7.88 -6.54 23.11
N GLN A 121 7.17 -7.01 22.08
CA GLN A 121 7.40 -8.31 21.45
C GLN A 121 8.47 -8.23 20.36
N TRP A 122 8.90 -9.39 19.89
CA TRP A 122 9.60 -9.44 18.61
C TRP A 122 8.69 -8.92 17.50
N TYR A 123 9.20 -8.01 16.67
CA TYR A 123 8.39 -7.26 15.69
C TYR A 123 7.56 -8.14 14.76
N PHE A 124 8.12 -9.27 14.32
CA PHE A 124 7.45 -10.18 13.39
C PHE A 124 6.38 -11.06 14.06
N GLN A 125 6.36 -11.15 15.39
CA GLN A 125 5.51 -12.08 16.13
C GLN A 125 4.02 -11.92 15.80
N ARG A 126 3.50 -10.68 15.79
CA ARG A 126 2.10 -10.41 15.46
C ARG A 126 1.74 -10.71 14.00
N TYR A 127 2.71 -10.67 13.09
CA TYR A 127 2.50 -11.02 11.69
C TYR A 127 2.57 -12.53 11.48
N ILE A 128 3.46 -13.23 12.19
CA ILE A 128 3.57 -14.70 12.18
C ILE A 128 2.27 -15.34 12.68
N ALA A 129 1.62 -14.74 13.67
CA ALA A 129 0.29 -15.16 14.13
C ALA A 129 -0.79 -15.15 13.02
N GLN A 130 -0.52 -14.49 11.88
CA GLN A 130 -1.41 -14.39 10.74
C GLN A 130 -1.00 -15.28 9.56
N PHE A 131 -0.02 -16.19 9.72
CA PHE A 131 0.44 -17.04 8.62
C PHE A 131 -0.63 -18.03 8.15
N PRO A 132 -0.59 -18.45 6.87
CA PRO A 132 -1.57 -19.38 6.32
C PRO A 132 -1.41 -20.79 6.90
N THR A 133 -2.54 -21.45 7.15
CA THR A 133 -2.61 -22.92 7.25
C THR A 133 -2.93 -23.56 5.90
N SER A 134 -3.02 -24.89 5.85
CA SER A 134 -3.23 -25.69 4.63
C SER A 134 -4.33 -25.12 3.73
N GLY A 135 -3.99 -24.83 2.48
CA GLY A 135 -4.92 -24.35 1.47
C GLY A 135 -5.33 -22.88 1.58
N GLU A 136 -4.78 -22.11 2.53
CA GLU A 136 -5.11 -20.69 2.70
C GLU A 136 -4.36 -19.77 1.73
N PHE A 137 -5.03 -18.67 1.37
CA PHE A 137 -4.49 -17.52 0.65
C PHE A 137 -4.59 -16.28 1.56
N VAL A 138 -3.46 -15.76 2.03
CA VAL A 138 -3.44 -14.61 2.96
C VAL A 138 -2.90 -13.37 2.25
N LEU A 139 -3.72 -12.32 2.19
CA LEU A 139 -3.36 -11.02 1.60
C LEU A 139 -3.08 -10.01 2.71
N PHE A 140 -1.93 -9.34 2.67
CA PHE A 140 -1.54 -8.32 3.64
C PHE A 140 -1.76 -6.92 3.05
N ASP A 141 -2.70 -6.16 3.59
CA ASP A 141 -2.84 -4.72 3.31
C ASP A 141 -1.90 -3.96 4.25
N ARG A 142 -0.71 -3.65 3.73
CA ARG A 142 0.52 -3.45 4.50
C ARG A 142 0.94 -4.70 5.29
N SER A 143 2.20 -4.70 5.70
CA SER A 143 2.87 -5.86 6.26
C SER A 143 3.93 -5.43 7.28
N TRP A 144 4.84 -6.34 7.62
CA TRP A 144 6.04 -6.01 8.39
C TRP A 144 6.92 -4.94 7.71
N TYR A 145 6.77 -4.71 6.40
CA TYR A 145 7.44 -3.60 5.71
C TYR A 145 6.98 -2.20 6.15
N ASN A 146 5.98 -2.08 7.03
CA ASN A 146 5.75 -0.84 7.78
C ASN A 146 7.05 -0.28 8.40
N ARG A 147 7.92 -1.16 8.93
CA ARG A 147 9.21 -0.78 9.51
C ARG A 147 10.27 -0.36 8.50
N ALA A 148 10.08 -0.60 7.21
CA ALA A 148 10.94 -0.09 6.15
C ALA A 148 10.38 1.13 5.41
N GLY A 149 9.22 1.65 5.83
CA GLY A 149 8.58 2.79 5.19
C GLY A 149 8.08 3.79 6.22
N VAL A 150 6.81 3.65 6.62
CA VAL A 150 6.13 4.63 7.49
C VAL A 150 6.78 4.79 8.85
N GLU A 151 7.22 3.70 9.50
CA GLU A 151 7.78 3.80 10.86
C GLU A 151 9.04 4.68 10.93
N PRO A 152 10.09 4.47 10.12
CA PRO A 152 11.28 5.31 10.18
C PRO A 152 11.05 6.74 9.66
N VAL A 153 10.15 6.94 8.68
CA VAL A 153 9.82 8.29 8.15
C VAL A 153 9.04 9.13 9.17
N MET A 154 8.20 8.48 9.98
CA MET A 154 7.36 9.14 10.98
C MET A 154 7.94 9.07 12.40
N GLY A 155 9.08 8.39 12.60
CA GLY A 155 9.72 8.27 13.91
C GLY A 155 9.02 7.28 14.85
N PHE A 156 8.29 6.29 14.32
CA PHE A 156 7.64 5.24 15.12
C PHE A 156 8.55 4.05 15.45
N CYS A 157 9.76 4.03 14.90
CA CYS A 157 10.81 3.10 15.31
C CYS A 157 12.13 3.84 15.47
N THR A 158 13.04 3.28 16.27
CA THR A 158 14.40 3.81 16.39
C THR A 158 15.21 3.51 15.12
N PRO A 159 16.29 4.26 14.84
CA PRO A 159 17.20 3.95 13.74
C PRO A 159 17.74 2.50 13.83
N GLN A 160 18.06 2.04 15.04
CA GLN A 160 18.52 0.66 15.26
C GLN A 160 17.45 -0.38 14.89
N GLN A 161 16.18 -0.16 15.28
CA GLN A 161 15.09 -1.07 14.93
C GLN A 161 14.86 -1.16 13.41
N TYR A 162 15.03 -0.03 12.70
CA TYR A 162 14.96 0.01 11.23
C TYR A 162 16.09 -0.82 10.59
N GLU A 163 17.33 -0.64 11.03
CA GLU A 163 18.48 -1.41 10.53
C GLU A 163 18.36 -2.91 10.84
N ASP A 164 17.90 -3.25 12.04
CA ASP A 164 17.68 -4.64 12.44
C ASP A 164 16.57 -5.28 11.60
N PHE A 165 15.51 -4.54 11.28
CA PHE A 165 14.45 -5.01 10.40
C PHE A 165 14.96 -5.36 9.01
N LEU A 166 15.76 -4.49 8.39
CA LEU A 166 16.29 -4.73 7.05
C LEU A 166 17.17 -5.99 6.99
N LYS A 167 17.88 -6.31 8.08
CA LYS A 167 18.65 -7.55 8.19
C LYS A 167 17.79 -8.79 8.44
N GLN A 168 16.73 -8.65 9.24
CA GLN A 168 15.88 -9.78 9.66
C GLN A 168 14.81 -10.16 8.63
N ALA A 169 14.23 -9.20 7.91
CA ALA A 169 13.14 -9.47 6.98
C ALA A 169 13.53 -10.51 5.91
N PRO A 170 14.69 -10.41 5.22
CA PRO A 170 15.12 -11.45 4.28
C PRO A 170 15.33 -12.82 4.93
N GLN A 171 15.70 -12.88 6.21
CA GLN A 171 15.89 -14.15 6.93
C GLN A 171 14.55 -14.82 7.22
N LEU A 172 13.55 -14.07 7.68
CA LEU A 172 12.20 -14.58 7.87
C LEU A 172 11.61 -15.05 6.54
N GLU A 173 11.78 -14.28 5.47
CA GLU A 173 11.23 -14.61 4.16
C GLU A 173 11.88 -15.85 3.53
N LYS A 174 13.16 -16.11 3.81
CA LYS A 174 13.79 -17.40 3.50
C LYS A 174 13.10 -18.56 4.22
N ILE A 175 12.74 -18.40 5.49
CA ILE A 175 11.99 -19.43 6.23
C ILE A 175 10.62 -19.65 5.60
N ILE A 176 9.89 -18.58 5.24
CA ILE A 176 8.59 -18.67 4.55
C ILE A 176 8.71 -19.46 3.23
N ALA A 177 9.73 -19.14 2.43
CA ALA A 177 9.98 -19.82 1.16
C ALA A 177 10.37 -21.29 1.35
N HIS A 178 11.24 -21.59 2.33
CA HIS A 178 11.64 -22.96 2.68
C HIS A 178 10.48 -23.81 3.18
N GLU A 179 9.55 -23.20 3.91
CA GLU A 179 8.28 -23.81 4.38
C GLU A 179 7.32 -24.11 3.20
N GLY A 180 7.66 -23.71 1.98
CA GLY A 180 6.87 -24.01 0.78
C GLY A 180 5.62 -23.14 0.63
N ILE A 181 5.58 -21.99 1.29
CA ILE A 181 4.54 -20.96 1.08
C ILE A 181 4.90 -20.17 -0.17
N PHE A 182 3.99 -20.07 -1.13
CA PHE A 182 4.14 -19.20 -2.28
C PHE A 182 4.03 -17.74 -1.81
N PHE A 183 5.17 -17.05 -1.82
CA PHE A 183 5.33 -15.75 -1.20
C PHE A 183 5.50 -14.64 -2.25
N PHE A 184 4.51 -13.76 -2.35
CA PHE A 184 4.49 -12.64 -3.29
C PHE A 184 4.64 -11.31 -2.55
N LYS A 185 5.44 -10.40 -3.11
CA LYS A 185 5.63 -9.04 -2.60
C LYS A 185 5.38 -8.05 -3.74
N PHE A 186 4.39 -7.18 -3.58
CA PHE A 186 4.04 -6.15 -4.54
C PHE A 186 4.33 -4.77 -3.96
N TYR A 187 5.07 -3.95 -4.70
CA TYR A 187 5.20 -2.53 -4.41
C TYR A 187 4.46 -1.72 -5.48
N LEU A 188 3.34 -1.08 -5.09
CA LEU A 188 2.56 -0.23 -5.98
C LEU A 188 3.11 1.19 -5.91
N ASP A 189 3.75 1.62 -6.98
CA ASP A 189 4.29 2.98 -7.11
C ASP A 189 3.34 3.86 -7.93
N ILE A 190 3.34 5.15 -7.64
CA ILE A 190 2.64 6.19 -8.41
C ILE A 190 3.51 7.44 -8.44
N GLY A 191 3.33 8.30 -9.43
CA GLY A 191 3.97 9.62 -9.44
C GLY A 191 3.42 10.56 -8.37
N ARG A 192 4.14 11.66 -8.13
CA ARG A 192 3.82 12.61 -7.05
C ARG A 192 2.51 13.33 -7.31
N GLU A 193 2.32 13.80 -8.53
CA GLU A 193 1.12 14.49 -8.99
C GLU A 193 -0.09 13.55 -8.93
N MET A 194 0.06 12.27 -9.32
CA MET A 194 -0.98 11.24 -9.13
C MET A 194 -1.36 11.05 -7.66
N GLN A 195 -0.39 11.07 -6.73
CA GLN A 195 -0.68 10.96 -5.31
C GLN A 195 -1.50 12.16 -4.82
N LEU A 196 -1.12 13.38 -5.19
CA LEU A 196 -1.83 14.61 -4.82
C LEU A 196 -3.27 14.58 -5.34
N LYS A 197 -3.47 14.24 -6.63
CA LYS A 197 -4.80 14.08 -7.21
C LYS A 197 -5.64 13.08 -6.40
N ARG A 198 -5.11 11.90 -6.11
CA ARG A 198 -5.86 10.87 -5.38
C ARG A 198 -6.18 11.27 -3.94
N PHE A 199 -5.35 12.09 -3.30
CA PHE A 199 -5.68 12.65 -1.99
C PHE A 199 -6.79 13.69 -2.09
N HIS A 200 -6.71 14.62 -3.04
CA HIS A 200 -7.79 15.57 -3.33
C HIS A 200 -9.12 14.83 -3.62
N ASP A 201 -9.11 13.85 -4.54
CA ASP A 201 -10.30 13.06 -4.88
C ASP A 201 -10.92 12.36 -3.66
N ARG A 202 -10.10 11.88 -2.71
CA ARG A 202 -10.60 11.29 -1.45
C ARG A 202 -11.19 12.34 -0.52
N ARG A 203 -10.60 13.53 -0.45
CA ARG A 203 -11.03 14.61 0.44
C ARG A 203 -12.40 15.15 0.06
N HIS A 204 -12.70 15.18 -1.24
CA HIS A 204 -13.94 15.71 -1.78
C HIS A 204 -14.98 14.64 -2.12
N ASP A 205 -14.67 13.35 -1.93
CA ASP A 205 -15.63 12.24 -2.06
C ASP A 205 -16.12 11.80 -0.67
N PRO A 206 -17.42 11.99 -0.33
CA PRO A 206 -17.96 11.63 0.97
C PRO A 206 -17.86 10.13 1.30
N LEU A 207 -17.76 9.26 0.29
CA LEU A 207 -17.59 7.82 0.46
C LEU A 207 -16.13 7.40 0.66
N LYS A 208 -15.17 8.29 0.40
CA LYS A 208 -13.72 8.00 0.48
C LYS A 208 -12.97 8.88 1.48
N VAL A 209 -13.58 9.91 2.03
CA VAL A 209 -12.94 10.84 2.98
C VAL A 209 -12.34 10.14 4.21
N TRP A 210 -12.94 9.03 4.65
CA TRP A 210 -12.40 8.21 5.75
C TRP A 210 -11.02 7.59 5.45
N LYS A 211 -10.60 7.55 4.18
CA LYS A 211 -9.28 7.06 3.73
C LYS A 211 -8.18 8.12 3.83
N LEU A 212 -8.50 9.31 4.37
CA LEU A 212 -7.55 10.37 4.66
C LEU A 212 -7.46 10.56 6.17
N SER A 213 -6.25 10.39 6.70
CA SER A 213 -5.89 10.77 8.06
C SER A 213 -5.12 12.09 8.05
N SER A 214 -5.07 12.77 9.20
CA SER A 214 -4.19 13.93 9.41
C SER A 214 -2.72 13.60 9.15
N MET A 215 -2.33 12.35 9.40
CA MET A 215 -0.98 11.85 9.13
C MET A 215 -0.68 11.73 7.64
N ASP A 216 -1.66 11.36 6.81
CA ASP A 216 -1.49 11.33 5.34
C ASP A 216 -1.20 12.74 4.79
N ILE A 217 -1.85 13.77 5.35
CA ILE A 217 -1.62 15.17 4.99
C ILE A 217 -0.24 15.63 5.44
N ALA A 218 0.15 15.32 6.68
CA ALA A 218 1.49 15.63 7.20
C ALA A 218 2.61 14.91 6.41
N ALA A 219 2.30 13.77 5.78
CA ALA A 219 3.24 13.00 4.96
C ALA A 219 3.47 13.60 3.55
N LEU A 220 2.67 14.57 3.10
CA LEU A 220 2.80 15.18 1.77
C LEU A 220 4.18 15.82 1.52
N THR A 221 4.79 16.38 2.57
CA THR A 221 6.11 17.01 2.51
C THR A 221 7.26 15.99 2.56
N LYS A 222 6.98 14.73 2.92
CA LYS A 222 7.97 13.65 3.11
C LYS A 222 8.17 12.76 1.88
N TRP A 223 7.83 13.24 0.69
CA TRP A 223 7.96 12.48 -0.56
C TRP A 223 9.39 11.95 -0.79
N GLY A 224 10.40 12.77 -0.51
CA GLY A 224 11.81 12.41 -0.61
C GLY A 224 12.17 11.28 0.35
N ASP A 225 11.87 11.46 1.64
CA ASP A 225 12.12 10.45 2.68
C ASP A 225 11.49 9.09 2.34
N TYR A 226 10.23 9.08 1.90
CA TYR A 226 9.57 7.84 1.46
C TYR A 226 10.24 7.21 0.23
N SER A 227 10.73 8.03 -0.70
CA SER A 227 11.44 7.56 -1.89
C SER A 227 12.78 6.91 -1.53
N ASP A 228 13.53 7.51 -0.60
CA ASP A 228 14.79 6.97 -0.10
C ASP A 228 14.57 5.65 0.64
N LYS A 229 13.55 5.59 1.50
CA LYS A 229 13.18 4.36 2.22
C LYS A 229 12.72 3.25 1.27
N ARG A 230 11.91 3.56 0.26
CA ARG A 230 11.53 2.60 -0.80
C ARG A 230 12.77 2.07 -1.51
N ASN A 231 13.63 2.95 -2.02
CA ASN A 231 14.79 2.56 -2.82
C ASN A 231 15.73 1.65 -2.02
N ARG A 232 15.94 1.98 -0.74
CA ARG A 232 16.76 1.17 0.16
C ARG A 232 16.11 -0.19 0.45
N MET A 233 14.83 -0.21 0.81
CA MET A 233 14.06 -1.43 1.09
C MET A 233 14.03 -2.39 -0.10
N LEU A 234 13.91 -1.89 -1.34
CA LEU A 234 13.89 -2.75 -2.53
C LEU A 234 15.27 -3.29 -2.91
N LYS A 235 16.34 -2.64 -2.44
CA LYS A 235 17.72 -3.02 -2.75
C LYS A 235 18.27 -4.06 -1.76
N GLU A 236 17.92 -3.94 -0.49
CA GLU A 236 18.37 -4.83 0.60
C GLU A 236 17.54 -6.12 0.68
#